data_AF-A0A0R2NKC8-F1
#
_entry.id   AF-A0A0R2NKC8-F1
#
_cell.length_a   1.000
_cell.length_b   1.000
_cell.length_c   1.000
_cell.angle_alpha   90.00
_cell.angle_beta   90.00
_cell.angle_gamma   90.00
#
_symmetry.space_group_name_H-M   'P 1'
#
loop_
_entity.id
_entity.type
_entity.pdbx_description
1 polymer ?
#
loop_
_entity_poly.entity_id
_entity_poly.type
_entity_poly.pdbx_seq_one_letter_code
_entity_poly.pdbx_strand_id
1 'polypeptide(L)'
;MNLYLDFLDHQKQLISSRTISSHQDIICDIPLIEDTQICAKTTLYLHDISTWKTPGKTLVFDKVRGLHQTTLSTRSLINHFIKTTDVSFVLMKAFCDHLNVNHAIPFVMGNLRLVPLSGTSKRPAHWIMAHQLHDLHTDNQRPEYSVATFEGRQRIHIPVPEKTITTRLVKARKILDFQLSVLNDFCNAFNLTKLLPEDKYLSPIDHRITCTEQRDKPCRETLIDLLAHLHCNTNSLLFGESGFTVKETIKMLNERLDEDGKV
;
A
#
# COMPACT_ATOMS: atom_id res chain seq x y z
N MET A 1 3.53 -24.14 -3.36
CA MET A 1 3.82 -22.83 -3.98
C MET A 1 5.23 -22.44 -3.59
N ASN A 2 6.03 -21.92 -4.53
CA ASN A 2 7.42 -21.58 -4.29
C ASN A 2 7.63 -20.06 -4.39
N LEU A 3 8.59 -19.55 -3.65
CA LEU A 3 9.15 -18.22 -3.77
C LEU A 3 10.62 -18.37 -4.16
N TYR A 4 11.13 -17.46 -4.99
CA TYR A 4 12.54 -17.43 -5.36
C TYR A 4 13.13 -16.09 -4.98
N LEU A 5 14.29 -16.12 -4.36
CA LEU A 5 15.01 -14.95 -3.88
C LEU A 5 16.41 -14.97 -4.47
N ASP A 6 16.71 -13.93 -5.24
CA ASP A 6 18.00 -13.74 -5.90
C ASP A 6 18.76 -12.60 -5.22
N PHE A 7 20.02 -12.86 -4.88
CA PHE A 7 20.96 -11.89 -4.37
C PHE A 7 21.94 -11.48 -5.46
N LEU A 8 22.08 -10.18 -5.70
CA LEU A 8 22.93 -9.67 -6.77
C LEU A 8 24.17 -8.96 -6.23
N ASP A 9 25.20 -8.89 -7.07
CA ASP A 9 26.42 -8.13 -6.81
C ASP A 9 26.31 -6.66 -7.22
N HIS A 10 27.43 -5.92 -7.10
CA HIS A 10 27.53 -4.52 -7.50
C HIS A 10 27.25 -4.31 -8.99
N GLN A 11 27.48 -5.33 -9.83
CA GLN A 11 27.26 -5.30 -11.28
C GLN A 11 25.89 -5.89 -11.69
N LYS A 12 25.00 -6.17 -10.72
CA LYS A 12 23.68 -6.80 -10.89
C LYS A 12 23.74 -8.25 -11.40
N GLN A 13 24.89 -8.91 -11.31
CA GLN A 13 25.04 -10.33 -11.59
C GLN A 13 24.53 -11.16 -10.40
N LEU A 14 23.95 -12.32 -10.69
CA LEU A 14 23.43 -13.22 -9.67
C LEU A 14 24.59 -13.83 -8.86
N ILE A 15 24.62 -13.57 -7.55
CA ILE A 15 25.56 -14.20 -6.61
C ILE A 15 25.00 -15.54 -6.15
N SER A 16 23.74 -15.53 -5.72
CA SER A 16 23.08 -16.72 -5.17
C SER A 16 21.57 -16.61 -5.32
N SER A 17 20.92 -17.76 -5.41
CA SER A 17 19.46 -17.88 -5.41
C SER A 17 19.02 -18.82 -4.30
N ARG A 18 17.88 -18.50 -3.68
CA ARG A 18 17.23 -19.34 -2.67
C ARG A 18 15.80 -19.61 -3.11
N THR A 19 15.46 -20.90 -3.22
CA THR A 19 14.08 -21.32 -3.39
C THR A 19 13.47 -21.58 -2.02
N ILE A 20 12.28 -21.08 -1.78
CA ILE A 20 11.51 -21.29 -0.55
C ILE A 20 10.20 -21.93 -0.97
N SER A 21 9.87 -23.11 -0.47
CA SER A 21 8.65 -23.82 -0.83
C SER A 21 7.82 -24.14 0.40
N SER A 22 6.53 -24.37 0.21
CA SER A 22 5.61 -24.84 1.26
C SER A 22 5.97 -26.21 1.87
N HIS A 23 7.02 -26.90 1.38
CA HIS A 23 7.47 -28.19 1.91
C HIS A 23 8.43 -27.98 3.10
N GLN A 24 8.25 -28.79 4.15
CA GLN A 24 8.90 -28.59 5.45
C GLN A 24 10.43 -28.53 5.37
N ASP A 25 11.03 -29.34 4.48
CA ASP A 25 12.49 -29.52 4.43
C ASP A 25 13.28 -28.25 4.07
N ILE A 26 12.64 -27.24 3.47
CA ILE A 26 13.30 -25.98 3.04
C ILE A 26 12.96 -24.79 3.95
N ILE A 27 11.82 -24.85 4.65
CA ILE A 27 11.35 -23.77 5.52
C ILE A 27 12.04 -23.79 6.89
N CYS A 28 12.44 -24.96 7.39
CA CYS A 28 12.99 -25.11 8.74
C CYS A 28 14.24 -24.25 9.01
N ASP A 29 14.99 -23.88 7.97
CA ASP A 29 16.20 -23.05 8.08
C ASP A 29 15.92 -21.53 8.00
N ILE A 30 14.66 -21.11 8.05
CA ILE A 30 14.29 -19.69 8.09
C ILE A 30 14.04 -19.29 9.55
N PRO A 31 14.76 -18.30 10.10
CA PRO A 31 14.62 -17.93 11.51
C PRO A 31 13.21 -17.42 11.81
N LEU A 32 12.66 -17.82 12.97
CA LEU A 32 11.41 -17.30 13.50
C LEU A 32 11.71 -16.12 14.45
N ILE A 33 11.13 -14.96 14.16
CA ILE A 33 11.23 -13.75 14.98
C ILE A 33 9.82 -13.35 15.43
N GLU A 34 9.51 -13.55 16.71
CA GLU A 34 8.17 -13.33 17.24
C GLU A 34 7.76 -11.86 17.19
N ASP A 35 8.62 -10.95 17.68
CA ASP A 35 8.36 -9.50 17.77
C ASP A 35 8.65 -8.74 16.47
N THR A 36 8.33 -9.35 15.34
CA THR A 36 8.55 -8.75 14.03
C THR A 36 7.63 -7.54 13.82
N GLN A 37 8.24 -6.39 13.54
CA GLN A 37 7.52 -5.18 13.10
C GLN A 37 7.89 -4.81 11.66
N ILE A 38 7.02 -4.08 10.97
CA ILE A 38 7.33 -3.49 9.67
C ILE A 38 8.19 -2.25 9.91
N CYS A 39 9.31 -2.15 9.20
CA CYS A 39 10.12 -0.94 9.14
C CYS A 39 10.04 -0.39 7.71
N ALA A 40 9.50 0.82 7.56
CA ALA A 40 9.36 1.47 6.25
C ALA A 40 10.70 1.56 5.47
N LYS A 41 11.83 1.64 6.16
CA LYS A 41 13.13 1.78 5.49
C LYS A 41 13.76 0.45 5.06
N THR A 42 13.34 -0.67 5.64
CA THR A 42 14.05 -1.95 5.45
C THR A 42 13.16 -3.08 4.99
N THR A 43 11.86 -3.06 5.29
CA THR A 43 10.95 -4.15 4.92
C THR A 43 10.49 -3.98 3.47
N LEU A 44 10.71 -5.01 2.65
CA LEU A 44 10.48 -4.97 1.20
C LEU A 44 9.18 -5.64 0.77
N TYR A 45 8.90 -6.80 1.37
CA TYR A 45 7.80 -7.66 0.96
C TYR A 45 7.34 -8.55 2.12
N LEU A 46 6.02 -8.73 2.22
CA LEU A 46 5.39 -9.67 3.14
C LEU A 46 4.67 -10.74 2.33
N HIS A 47 4.99 -11.99 2.60
CA HIS A 47 4.29 -13.12 2.01
C HIS A 47 3.46 -13.83 3.07
N ASP A 48 2.19 -14.08 2.75
CA ASP A 48 1.31 -14.83 3.63
C ASP A 48 1.61 -16.31 3.45
N ILE A 49 2.04 -16.95 4.53
CA ILE A 49 2.37 -18.37 4.59
C ILE A 49 1.47 -19.08 5.61
N SER A 50 0.33 -18.48 5.95
CA SER A 50 -0.62 -18.98 6.95
C SER A 50 -1.14 -20.40 6.65
N THR A 51 -1.06 -20.83 5.39
CA THR A 51 -1.45 -22.16 4.92
C THR A 51 -0.29 -23.16 4.85
N TRP A 52 0.95 -22.71 5.09
CA TRP A 52 2.14 -23.57 5.03
C TRP A 52 2.31 -24.34 6.35
N LYS A 53 2.92 -25.52 6.30
CA LYS A 53 3.17 -26.35 7.49
C LYS A 53 4.42 -25.89 8.25
N THR A 54 4.34 -24.71 8.86
CA THR A 54 5.46 -24.03 9.52
C THR A 54 4.99 -23.25 10.76
N PRO A 55 5.87 -22.96 11.74
CA PRO A 55 5.48 -22.17 12.91
C PRO A 55 5.05 -20.72 12.58
N GLY A 56 5.59 -20.14 11.50
CA GLY A 56 5.26 -18.79 11.07
C GLY A 56 3.96 -18.68 10.26
N LYS A 57 3.34 -17.50 10.27
CA LYS A 57 2.18 -17.13 9.42
C LYS A 57 2.55 -16.14 8.32
N THR A 58 3.64 -15.41 8.51
CA THR A 58 4.17 -14.46 7.52
C THR A 58 5.65 -14.72 7.28
N LEU A 59 6.06 -14.69 6.02
CA LEU A 59 7.45 -14.57 5.62
C LEU A 59 7.75 -13.10 5.32
N VAL A 60 8.79 -12.57 5.94
CA VAL A 60 9.18 -11.17 5.85
C VAL A 60 10.53 -11.07 5.14
N PHE A 61 10.56 -10.27 4.08
CA PHE A 61 11.77 -9.91 3.38
C PHE A 61 12.20 -8.53 3.85
N ASP A 62 13.33 -8.47 4.56
CA ASP A 62 13.85 -7.25 5.15
C ASP A 62 15.34 -7.08 4.83
N LYS A 63 15.76 -5.87 4.46
CA LYS A 63 17.13 -5.55 4.07
C LYS A 63 18.15 -5.76 5.19
N VAL A 64 17.75 -5.56 6.44
CA VAL A 64 18.64 -5.59 7.61
C VAL A 64 18.51 -6.91 8.36
N ARG A 65 17.28 -7.35 8.62
CA ARG A 65 17.02 -8.62 9.33
C ARG A 65 17.14 -9.85 8.43
N GLY A 66 17.19 -9.65 7.11
CA GLY A 66 17.14 -10.73 6.14
C GLY A 66 15.77 -11.39 6.07
N LEU A 67 15.74 -12.57 5.44
CA LEU A 67 14.55 -13.40 5.33
C LEU A 67 14.25 -14.07 6.67
N HIS A 68 13.06 -13.83 7.22
CA HIS A 68 12.62 -14.44 8.47
C HIS A 68 11.11 -14.71 8.47
N GLN A 69 10.68 -15.56 9.38
CA GLN A 69 9.27 -15.83 9.67
C GLN A 69 8.80 -15.10 10.91
N THR A 70 7.50 -14.90 11.03
CA THR A 70 6.86 -14.48 12.29
C THR A 70 5.52 -15.17 12.48
N THR A 71 5.10 -15.35 13.73
CA THR A 71 3.79 -15.90 14.12
C THR A 71 2.64 -14.93 13.83
N LEU A 72 2.95 -13.66 13.57
CA LEU A 72 1.98 -12.63 13.20
C LEU A 72 1.50 -12.81 11.75
N SER A 73 0.20 -12.59 11.50
CA SER A 73 -0.35 -12.54 10.14
C SER A 73 0.06 -11.26 9.43
N THR A 74 0.06 -11.24 8.08
CA THR A 74 0.34 -10.02 7.32
C THR A 74 -0.64 -8.90 7.67
N ARG A 75 -1.90 -9.24 7.95
CA ARG A 75 -2.92 -8.30 8.44
C ARG A 75 -2.54 -7.70 9.80
N SER A 76 -2.08 -8.53 10.74
CA SER A 76 -1.65 -8.06 12.07
C SER A 76 -0.48 -7.09 11.96
N LEU A 77 0.53 -7.44 11.13
CA LEU A 77 1.70 -6.60 10.88
C LEU A 77 1.33 -5.25 10.27
N ILE A 78 0.50 -5.25 9.22
CA ILE A 78 0.05 -4.03 8.54
C ILE A 78 -0.79 -3.16 9.48
N ASN A 79 -1.73 -3.75 10.21
CA ASN A 79 -2.56 -3.00 11.14
C ASN A 79 -1.74 -2.38 12.28
N HIS A 80 -0.75 -3.12 12.81
CA HIS A 80 0.15 -2.60 13.83
C HIS A 80 0.97 -1.44 13.28
N PHE A 81 1.55 -1.59 12.09
CA PHE A 81 2.30 -0.53 11.42
C PHE A 81 1.46 0.72 11.12
N ILE A 82 0.24 0.56 10.60
CA ILE A 82 -0.65 1.71 10.34
C ILE A 82 -1.00 2.44 11.64
N LYS A 83 -1.18 1.73 12.74
CA LYS A 83 -1.43 2.35 14.07
C LYS A 83 -0.25 3.17 14.59
N THR A 84 0.97 2.92 14.10
CA THR A 84 2.15 3.73 14.46
C THR A 84 2.37 4.91 13.50
N THR A 85 1.52 5.08 12.49
CA THR A 85 1.55 6.24 11.58
C THR A 85 0.54 7.31 11.99
N ASP A 86 0.80 8.56 11.60
CA ASP A 86 -0.09 9.68 11.90
C ASP A 86 -1.39 9.67 11.07
N VAL A 87 -1.48 8.82 10.05
CA VAL A 87 -2.64 8.73 9.16
C VAL A 87 -3.50 7.53 9.52
N SER A 88 -4.76 7.80 9.88
CA SER A 88 -5.72 6.75 10.20
C SER A 88 -6.14 5.97 8.94
N PHE A 89 -6.44 4.68 9.14
CA PHE A 89 -7.02 3.84 8.10
C PHE A 89 -8.35 4.39 7.56
N VAL A 90 -9.10 5.12 8.39
CA VAL A 90 -10.40 5.71 8.02
C VAL A 90 -10.21 6.80 6.97
N LEU A 91 -9.19 7.65 7.12
CA LEU A 91 -8.85 8.65 6.11
C LEU A 91 -8.41 8.00 4.80
N MET A 92 -7.57 6.95 4.88
CA MET A 92 -7.17 6.19 3.70
C MET A 92 -8.37 5.62 2.94
N LYS A 93 -9.33 5.09 3.69
CA LYS A 93 -10.57 4.54 3.14
C LYS A 93 -11.40 5.64 2.46
N ALA A 94 -11.50 6.82 3.04
CA ALA A 94 -12.22 7.95 2.42
C ALA A 94 -11.59 8.36 1.07
N PHE A 95 -10.26 8.43 0.97
CA PHE A 95 -9.58 8.65 -0.31
C PHE A 95 -9.86 7.54 -1.33
N CYS A 96 -9.85 6.30 -0.88
CA CYS A 96 -10.13 5.17 -1.75
C CYS A 96 -11.58 5.16 -2.23
N ASP A 97 -12.54 5.44 -1.35
CA ASP A 97 -13.96 5.49 -1.71
C ASP A 97 -14.22 6.61 -2.73
N HIS A 98 -13.64 7.80 -2.53
CA HIS A 98 -13.69 8.91 -3.50
C HIS A 98 -13.17 8.51 -4.89
N LEU A 99 -12.06 7.78 -4.92
CA LEU A 99 -11.41 7.31 -6.15
C LEU A 99 -11.97 5.96 -6.65
N ASN A 100 -13.07 5.46 -6.06
CA ASN A 100 -13.67 4.16 -6.38
C ASN A 100 -12.70 2.96 -6.28
N VAL A 101 -11.71 3.04 -5.39
CA VAL A 101 -10.73 1.98 -5.09
C VAL A 101 -11.27 1.06 -3.99
N ASN A 102 -12.17 0.15 -4.37
CA ASN A 102 -12.91 -0.67 -3.40
C ASN A 102 -12.27 -2.04 -3.07
N HIS A 103 -11.17 -2.39 -3.75
CA HIS A 103 -10.52 -3.69 -3.60
C HIS A 103 -9.00 -3.58 -3.58
N ALA A 104 -8.40 -4.26 -2.60
CA ALA A 104 -6.97 -4.28 -2.31
C ALA A 104 -6.49 -2.85 -2.08
N ILE A 105 -7.11 -2.24 -1.06
CA ILE A 105 -6.91 -0.87 -0.62
C ILE A 105 -5.44 -0.72 -0.20
N PRO A 106 -4.62 0.03 -0.94
CA PRO A 106 -3.25 0.29 -0.54
C PRO A 106 -3.23 1.32 0.60
N PHE A 107 -2.15 1.30 1.38
CA PHE A 107 -1.85 2.37 2.31
C PHE A 107 -0.82 3.30 1.68
N VAL A 108 -1.16 4.57 1.51
CA VAL A 108 -0.35 5.58 0.82
C VAL A 108 -0.25 6.83 1.69
N MET A 109 0.94 7.17 2.16
CA MET A 109 1.18 8.37 2.97
C MET A 109 2.47 9.03 2.50
N GLY A 110 2.33 10.07 1.69
CA GLY A 110 3.50 10.69 1.04
C GLY A 110 4.28 9.66 0.23
N ASN A 111 5.59 9.54 0.48
CA ASN A 111 6.43 8.56 -0.21
C ASN A 111 6.19 7.11 0.28
N LEU A 112 5.59 6.90 1.45
CA LEU A 112 5.37 5.57 2.01
C LEU A 112 4.17 4.89 1.34
N ARG A 113 4.41 3.73 0.71
CA ARG A 113 3.37 2.98 0.00
C ARG A 113 3.46 1.50 0.27
N LEU A 114 2.39 0.94 0.81
CA LEU A 114 2.19 -0.48 1.06
C LEU A 114 1.02 -0.95 0.20
N VAL A 115 1.31 -1.89 -0.70
CA VAL A 115 0.36 -2.30 -1.73
C VAL A 115 0.02 -3.78 -1.55
N PRO A 116 -1.24 -4.13 -1.26
CA PRO A 116 -1.66 -5.52 -1.17
C PRO A 116 -1.75 -6.13 -2.57
N LEU A 117 -1.23 -7.35 -2.73
CA LEU A 117 -1.26 -8.10 -3.99
C LEU A 117 -2.49 -8.99 -4.13
N SER A 118 -3.24 -9.21 -3.04
CA SER A 118 -4.46 -9.99 -3.03
C SER A 118 -5.49 -9.45 -2.03
N GLY A 119 -6.73 -9.93 -2.15
CA GLY A 119 -7.73 -9.83 -1.08
C GLY A 119 -8.57 -8.54 -1.00
N THR A 120 -9.72 -8.70 -0.35
CA THR A 120 -10.46 -7.61 0.31
C THR A 120 -9.82 -7.36 1.68
N SER A 121 -9.94 -6.16 2.24
CA SER A 121 -9.24 -5.69 3.45
C SER A 121 -9.35 -6.59 4.71
N LYS A 122 -10.19 -7.64 4.69
CA LYS A 122 -10.49 -8.51 5.82
C LYS A 122 -9.61 -9.76 5.91
N ARG A 123 -8.92 -10.18 4.85
CA ARG A 123 -8.08 -11.40 4.83
C ARG A 123 -6.60 -11.06 4.77
N PRO A 124 -5.71 -11.94 5.28
CA PRO A 124 -4.28 -11.84 5.00
C PRO A 124 -4.04 -11.76 3.49
N ALA A 125 -3.08 -10.94 3.11
CA ALA A 125 -2.66 -10.74 1.74
C ALA A 125 -1.14 -10.69 1.67
N HIS A 126 -0.57 -10.87 0.47
CA HIS A 126 0.82 -10.50 0.25
C HIS A 126 0.91 -8.99 0.10
N TRP A 127 2.00 -8.38 0.56
CA TRP A 127 2.18 -6.94 0.53
C TRP A 127 3.54 -6.58 -0.03
N ILE A 128 3.56 -5.62 -0.95
CA ILE A 128 4.79 -5.04 -1.49
C ILE A 128 4.97 -3.61 -0.98
N MET A 129 6.19 -3.30 -0.58
CA MET A 129 6.58 -1.95 -0.15
C MET A 129 7.01 -1.16 -1.38
N ALA A 130 6.01 -0.68 -2.12
CA ALA A 130 6.16 -0.06 -3.43
C ALA A 130 7.07 1.18 -3.46
N HIS A 131 7.32 1.79 -2.31
CA HIS A 131 8.24 2.92 -2.18
C HIS A 131 9.71 2.52 -2.23
N GLN A 132 10.03 1.23 -2.04
CA GLN A 132 11.38 0.67 -2.15
C GLN A 132 11.56 -0.13 -3.45
N LEU A 133 10.52 -0.24 -4.27
CA LEU A 133 10.51 -0.98 -5.52
C LEU A 133 11.18 -0.14 -6.61
N HIS A 134 12.20 -0.70 -7.27
CA HIS A 134 12.88 -0.08 -8.40
C HIS A 134 12.33 -0.55 -9.73
N ASP A 135 12.14 -1.86 -9.85
CA ASP A 135 11.78 -2.46 -11.12
C ASP A 135 10.88 -3.68 -10.92
N LEU A 136 10.05 -3.94 -11.93
CA LEU A 136 9.09 -5.04 -11.94
C LEU A 136 8.94 -5.60 -13.35
N HIS A 137 9.18 -6.88 -13.55
CA HIS A 137 8.97 -7.52 -14.84
C HIS A 137 8.43 -8.93 -14.67
N THR A 138 7.79 -9.44 -15.71
CA THR A 138 7.34 -10.83 -15.79
C THR A 138 8.56 -11.76 -15.79
N ASP A 139 8.49 -12.86 -15.05
CA ASP A 139 9.52 -13.90 -15.11
C ASP A 139 9.41 -14.66 -16.44
N ASN A 140 10.46 -14.59 -17.27
CA ASN A 140 10.50 -15.20 -18.60
C ASN A 140 10.33 -16.72 -18.57
N GLN A 141 10.72 -17.38 -17.48
CA GLN A 141 10.59 -18.83 -17.32
C GLN A 141 9.26 -19.22 -16.68
N ARG A 142 8.61 -18.28 -15.97
CA ARG A 142 7.37 -18.51 -15.22
C ARG A 142 6.44 -17.29 -15.33
N PRO A 143 5.67 -17.16 -16.41
CA PRO A 143 4.86 -15.97 -16.68
C PRO A 143 3.81 -15.63 -15.59
N GLU A 144 3.47 -16.58 -14.74
CA GLU A 144 2.61 -16.41 -13.57
C GLU A 144 3.31 -15.72 -12.38
N TYR A 145 4.63 -15.53 -12.47
CA TYR A 145 5.48 -14.83 -11.50
C TYR A 145 5.91 -13.46 -12.02
N SER A 146 6.15 -12.57 -11.06
CA SER A 146 6.84 -11.30 -11.30
C SER A 146 8.18 -11.29 -10.57
N VAL A 147 9.18 -10.70 -11.20
CA VAL A 147 10.46 -10.39 -10.57
C VAL A 147 10.43 -8.94 -10.10
N ALA A 148 10.35 -8.75 -8.78
CA ALA A 148 10.42 -7.44 -8.14
C ALA A 148 11.85 -7.16 -7.70
N THR A 149 12.42 -6.05 -8.18
CA THR A 149 13.77 -5.60 -7.82
C THR A 149 13.67 -4.43 -6.86
N PHE A 150 14.28 -4.56 -5.68
CA PHE A 150 14.28 -3.52 -4.65
C PHE A 150 15.64 -2.82 -4.53
N GLU A 151 15.61 -1.67 -3.88
CA GLU A 151 16.81 -0.92 -3.51
C GLU A 151 17.72 -1.80 -2.64
N GLY A 152 18.92 -2.14 -3.11
CA GLY A 152 19.85 -3.00 -2.38
C GLY A 152 20.03 -4.42 -2.93
N ARG A 153 19.86 -4.63 -4.24
CA ARG A 153 20.31 -5.85 -4.98
C ARG A 153 19.56 -7.13 -4.66
N GLN A 154 18.35 -7.00 -4.11
CA GLN A 154 17.49 -8.14 -3.83
C GLN A 154 16.42 -8.22 -4.90
N ARG A 155 16.29 -9.40 -5.52
CA ARG A 155 15.26 -9.74 -6.50
C ARG A 155 14.34 -10.80 -5.90
N ILE A 156 13.05 -10.51 -5.83
CA ILE A 156 12.03 -11.43 -5.31
C ILE A 156 11.13 -11.88 -6.46
N HIS A 157 11.03 -13.18 -6.68
CA HIS A 157 10.08 -13.78 -7.60
C HIS A 157 8.77 -14.02 -6.85
N ILE A 158 7.81 -13.16 -7.11
CA ILE A 158 6.50 -13.12 -6.48
C ILE A 158 5.53 -13.96 -7.32
N PRO A 159 4.77 -14.91 -6.74
CA PRO A 159 3.81 -15.76 -7.44
C PRO A 159 2.51 -15.00 -7.77
N VAL A 160 2.66 -13.84 -8.38
CA VAL A 160 1.58 -12.96 -8.83
C VAL A 160 2.00 -12.39 -10.19
N PRO A 161 1.16 -12.41 -11.22
CA PRO A 161 1.50 -11.87 -12.53
C PRO A 161 1.80 -10.36 -12.49
N GLU A 162 2.73 -9.90 -13.31
CA GLU A 162 3.20 -8.50 -13.35
C GLU A 162 2.03 -7.54 -13.52
N LYS A 163 1.15 -7.84 -14.48
CA LYS A 163 -0.05 -7.03 -14.78
C LYS A 163 -0.92 -6.79 -13.55
N THR A 164 -1.07 -7.79 -12.69
CA THR A 164 -1.83 -7.67 -11.45
C THR A 164 -1.15 -6.71 -10.49
N ILE A 165 0.16 -6.88 -10.27
CA ILE A 165 0.93 -5.99 -9.39
C ILE A 165 0.91 -4.55 -9.92
N THR A 166 1.19 -4.36 -11.22
CA THR A 166 1.15 -3.05 -11.89
C THR A 166 -0.21 -2.37 -11.73
N THR A 167 -1.32 -3.10 -11.89
CA THR A 167 -2.67 -2.54 -11.66
C THR A 167 -2.86 -2.05 -10.22
N ARG A 168 -2.27 -2.73 -9.23
CA ARG A 168 -2.32 -2.29 -7.82
C ARG A 168 -1.41 -1.11 -7.56
N LEU A 169 -0.24 -1.07 -8.20
CA LEU A 169 0.67 0.07 -8.14
C LEU A 169 0.05 1.34 -8.75
N VAL A 170 -0.65 1.23 -9.89
CA VAL A 170 -1.43 2.33 -10.49
C VAL A 170 -2.46 2.88 -9.50
N LYS A 171 -3.18 2.01 -8.77
CA LYS A 171 -4.14 2.45 -7.75
C LYS A 171 -3.47 3.22 -6.61
N ALA A 172 -2.33 2.73 -6.13
CA ALA A 172 -1.55 3.43 -5.11
C ALA A 172 -1.02 4.78 -5.61
N ARG A 173 -0.62 4.85 -6.89
CA ARG A 173 -0.18 6.08 -7.55
C ARG A 173 -1.31 7.10 -7.65
N LYS A 174 -2.50 6.68 -8.08
CA LYS A 174 -3.71 7.53 -8.12
C LYS A 174 -4.02 8.17 -6.77
N ILE A 175 -3.92 7.40 -5.69
CA ILE A 175 -4.15 7.93 -4.33
C ILE A 175 -3.08 8.96 -3.96
N LEU A 176 -1.80 8.73 -4.32
CA LEU A 176 -0.74 9.71 -4.10
C LEU A 176 -0.97 11.00 -4.89
N ASP A 177 -1.27 10.90 -6.19
CA ASP A 177 -1.55 12.06 -7.05
C ASP A 177 -2.72 12.88 -6.49
N PHE A 178 -3.76 12.19 -6.03
CA PHE A 178 -4.90 12.82 -5.37
C PHE A 178 -4.51 13.52 -4.06
N GLN A 179 -3.73 12.89 -3.19
CA GLN A 179 -3.23 13.52 -1.96
C GLN A 179 -2.41 14.78 -2.24
N LEU A 180 -1.54 14.74 -3.24
CA LEU A 180 -0.75 15.90 -3.65
C LEU A 180 -1.61 17.03 -4.24
N SER A 181 -2.65 16.68 -5.00
CA SER A 181 -3.65 17.63 -5.53
C SER A 181 -4.43 18.32 -4.41
N VAL A 182 -4.94 17.55 -3.44
CA VAL A 182 -5.62 18.11 -2.25
C VAL A 182 -4.66 19.02 -1.47
N LEU A 183 -3.41 18.59 -1.25
CA LEU A 183 -2.40 19.42 -0.58
C LEU A 183 -2.12 20.72 -1.35
N ASN A 184 -2.02 20.67 -2.67
CA ASN A 184 -1.86 21.86 -3.52
C ASN A 184 -3.01 22.85 -3.30
N ASP A 185 -4.24 22.37 -3.31
CA ASP A 185 -5.40 23.24 -3.09
C ASP A 185 -5.36 23.89 -1.70
N PHE A 186 -5.04 23.12 -0.66
CA PHE A 186 -4.89 23.65 0.69
C PHE A 186 -3.80 24.72 0.73
N CYS A 187 -2.64 24.45 0.13
CA CYS A 187 -1.57 25.45 0.06
C CYS A 187 -2.03 26.72 -0.65
N ASN A 188 -2.74 26.60 -1.77
CA ASN A 188 -3.23 27.76 -2.52
C ASN A 188 -4.31 28.54 -1.75
N ALA A 189 -5.27 27.84 -1.14
CA ALA A 189 -6.36 28.47 -0.39
C ALA A 189 -5.87 29.25 0.84
N PHE A 190 -4.79 28.79 1.46
CA PHE A 190 -4.23 29.39 2.68
C PHE A 190 -2.91 30.16 2.44
N ASN A 191 -2.51 30.38 1.19
CA ASN A 191 -1.24 31.02 0.82
C ASN A 191 -0.01 30.37 1.51
N LEU A 192 -0.01 29.04 1.65
CA LEU A 192 1.08 28.28 2.25
C LEU A 192 2.08 27.83 1.17
N THR A 193 3.36 27.76 1.56
CA THR A 193 4.42 27.21 0.70
C THR A 193 4.69 25.76 1.06
N LYS A 194 4.78 24.88 0.05
CA LYS A 194 5.21 23.49 0.25
C LYS A 194 6.68 23.44 0.66
N LEU A 195 6.99 22.68 1.71
CA LEU A 195 8.37 22.48 2.17
C LEU A 195 9.14 21.45 1.32
N LEU A 196 8.43 20.52 0.67
CA LEU A 196 9.03 19.47 -0.14
C LEU A 196 8.48 19.51 -1.57
N PRO A 197 9.35 19.41 -2.59
CA PRO A 197 8.90 19.33 -3.97
C PRO A 197 8.27 17.96 -4.27
N GLU A 198 7.40 17.91 -5.27
CA GLU A 198 6.56 16.74 -5.56
C GLU A 198 7.38 15.50 -5.97
N ASP A 199 8.54 15.70 -6.59
CA ASP A 199 9.48 14.65 -6.98
C ASP A 199 9.97 13.81 -5.78
N LYS A 200 10.01 14.40 -4.57
CA LYS A 200 10.43 13.69 -3.35
C LYS A 200 9.42 12.66 -2.86
N TYR A 201 8.18 12.73 -3.34
CA TYR A 201 7.14 11.75 -3.03
C TYR A 201 7.11 10.59 -4.03
N LEU A 202 7.79 10.73 -5.17
CA LEU A 202 7.86 9.69 -6.18
C LEU A 202 8.81 8.59 -5.72
N SER A 203 8.38 7.35 -5.92
CA SER A 203 9.26 6.20 -5.81
C SER A 203 10.03 5.97 -7.12
N PRO A 204 11.09 5.17 -7.07
CA PRO A 204 11.74 4.71 -8.28
C PRO A 204 10.77 4.05 -9.25
N ILE A 205 9.89 3.11 -8.87
CA ILE A 205 8.98 2.42 -9.81
C ILE A 205 7.99 3.34 -10.56
N ASP A 206 7.74 4.57 -10.07
CA ASP A 206 6.70 5.44 -10.63
C ASP A 206 7.00 5.91 -12.07
N HIS A 207 8.27 5.96 -12.49
CA HIS A 207 8.62 6.29 -13.89
C HIS A 207 8.02 5.32 -14.91
N ARG A 208 7.63 4.11 -14.49
CA ARG A 208 7.01 3.08 -15.36
C ARG A 208 5.49 3.02 -15.22
N ILE A 209 4.93 3.70 -14.23
CA ILE A 209 3.51 3.62 -13.92
C ILE A 209 2.84 4.83 -14.55
N THR A 210 2.21 4.64 -15.71
CA THR A 210 1.41 5.69 -16.34
C THR A 210 0.11 5.88 -15.56
N CYS A 211 -0.04 7.05 -14.93
CA CYS A 211 -1.29 7.48 -14.33
C CYS A 211 -1.89 8.58 -15.19
N THR A 212 -2.95 8.27 -15.92
CA THR A 212 -3.73 9.23 -16.71
C THR A 212 -5.07 9.43 -16.03
N GLU A 213 -5.08 10.09 -14.88
CA GLU A 213 -6.34 10.62 -14.33
C GLU A 213 -6.17 12.10 -14.02
N GLN A 214 -6.98 12.90 -14.70
CA GLN A 214 -7.21 14.28 -14.35
C GLN A 214 -8.31 14.33 -13.30
N ARG A 215 -8.26 15.37 -12.47
CA ARG A 215 -9.27 15.63 -11.46
C ARG A 215 -10.58 16.02 -12.14
N ASP A 216 -11.67 15.33 -11.80
CA ASP A 216 -12.99 15.60 -12.38
C ASP A 216 -13.80 16.66 -11.61
N LYS A 217 -13.46 16.95 -10.35
CA LYS A 217 -14.23 17.85 -9.46
C LYS A 217 -13.42 19.05 -8.94
N PRO A 218 -14.03 20.23 -8.75
CA PRO A 218 -13.41 21.37 -8.04
C PRO A 218 -12.98 21.04 -6.61
N CYS A 219 -12.12 21.89 -6.03
CA CYS A 219 -11.59 21.73 -4.66
C CYS A 219 -12.68 21.60 -3.60
N ARG A 220 -13.61 22.56 -3.55
CA ARG A 220 -14.71 22.56 -2.57
C ARG A 220 -15.51 21.26 -2.62
N GLU A 221 -15.90 20.83 -3.81
CA GLU A 221 -16.66 19.59 -3.99
C GLU A 221 -15.86 18.36 -3.57
N THR A 222 -14.55 18.33 -3.88
CA THR A 222 -13.65 17.27 -3.43
C THR A 222 -13.62 17.18 -1.90
N LEU A 223 -13.48 18.32 -1.21
CA LEU A 223 -13.44 18.35 0.25
C LEU A 223 -14.76 17.92 0.88
N ILE A 224 -15.89 18.36 0.34
CA ILE A 224 -17.23 17.96 0.81
C ILE A 224 -17.42 16.45 0.65
N ASP A 225 -17.04 15.90 -0.50
CA ASP A 225 -17.14 14.47 -0.79
C ASP A 225 -16.25 13.64 0.16
N LEU A 226 -15.01 14.08 0.38
CA LEU A 226 -14.09 13.44 1.34
C LEU A 226 -14.61 13.48 2.78
N LEU A 227 -15.15 14.62 3.23
CA LEU A 227 -15.74 14.77 4.55
C LEU A 227 -16.96 13.86 4.73
N ALA A 228 -17.79 13.75 3.71
CA ALA A 228 -18.93 12.84 3.73
C ALA A 228 -18.49 11.37 3.85
N HIS A 229 -17.49 10.94 3.06
CA HIS A 229 -16.92 9.60 3.18
C HIS A 229 -16.28 9.37 4.55
N LEU A 230 -15.52 10.34 5.07
CA LEU A 230 -14.89 10.25 6.39
C LEU A 230 -15.95 10.10 7.50
N HIS A 231 -17.03 10.88 7.43
CA HIS A 231 -18.14 10.81 8.37
C HIS A 231 -18.82 9.43 8.35
N CYS A 232 -19.23 8.95 7.17
CA CYS A 232 -19.86 7.64 7.03
C CYS A 232 -18.95 6.50 7.50
N ASN A 233 -17.66 6.54 7.14
CA ASN A 233 -16.68 5.53 7.53
C ASN A 233 -16.42 5.52 9.04
N THR A 234 -16.37 6.69 9.68
CA THR A 234 -16.20 6.81 11.13
C THR A 234 -17.43 6.29 11.87
N ASN A 235 -18.63 6.66 11.43
CA ASN A 235 -19.87 6.20 12.04
C ASN A 235 -20.04 4.68 11.93
N SER A 236 -19.77 4.11 10.75
CA SER A 236 -19.81 2.66 10.57
C SER A 236 -18.83 1.93 11.49
N LEU A 237 -17.66 2.54 11.75
CA LEU A 237 -16.65 1.97 12.66
C LEU A 237 -17.08 2.04 14.14
N LEU A 238 -17.69 3.14 14.56
CA LEU A 238 -18.07 3.39 15.96
C LEU A 238 -19.41 2.77 16.36
N PHE A 239 -20.39 2.82 15.46
CA PHE A 239 -21.79 2.50 15.76
C PHE A 239 -22.34 1.32 14.97
N GLY A 240 -21.54 0.71 14.08
CA GLY A 240 -21.92 -0.47 13.29
C GLY A 240 -22.82 -0.18 12.09
N GLU A 241 -23.60 0.91 12.12
CA GLU A 241 -24.43 1.40 11.02
C GLU A 241 -24.18 2.90 10.75
N SER A 242 -24.13 3.29 9.48
CA SER A 242 -24.12 4.71 9.13
C SER A 242 -25.56 5.23 9.13
N GLY A 243 -25.92 6.08 10.11
CA GLY A 243 -27.25 6.70 10.15
C GLY A 243 -27.60 7.58 8.95
N PHE A 244 -26.60 7.93 8.13
CA PHE A 244 -26.74 8.69 6.89
C PHE A 244 -25.91 8.07 5.77
N THR A 245 -26.43 8.10 4.55
CA THR A 245 -25.70 7.79 3.32
C THR A 245 -24.72 8.91 2.97
N VAL A 246 -23.72 8.62 2.13
CA VAL A 246 -22.77 9.62 1.62
C VAL A 246 -23.51 10.76 0.91
N LYS A 247 -24.53 10.43 0.10
CA LYS A 247 -25.33 11.42 -0.64
C LYS A 247 -26.10 12.36 0.30
N GLU A 248 -26.71 11.82 1.35
CA GLU A 248 -27.40 12.63 2.38
C GLU A 248 -26.42 13.53 3.12
N THR A 249 -25.24 12.99 3.48
CA THR A 249 -24.20 13.77 4.16
C THR A 249 -23.67 14.91 3.29
N ILE A 250 -23.46 14.67 1.98
CA ILE A 250 -23.08 15.71 1.03
C ILE A 250 -24.15 16.81 0.96
N LYS A 251 -25.43 16.44 0.91
CA LYS A 251 -26.53 17.41 0.90
C LYS A 251 -26.51 18.29 2.15
N MET A 252 -26.42 17.67 3.33
CA MET A 252 -26.36 18.38 4.61
C MET A 252 -25.15 19.33 4.72
N LEU A 253 -23.98 18.90 4.23
CA LEU A 253 -22.78 19.72 4.25
C LEU A 253 -22.90 20.94 3.33
N ASN A 254 -23.49 20.79 2.14
CA ASN A 254 -23.74 21.92 1.24
C ASN A 254 -24.74 22.91 1.85
N GLU A 255 -25.85 22.42 2.41
CA GLU A 255 -26.87 23.28 3.05
C GLU A 255 -26.26 24.15 4.17
N ARG A 256 -25.42 23.57 5.03
CA ARG A 256 -24.75 24.32 6.11
C ARG A 256 -23.75 25.37 5.60
N LEU A 257 -22.95 25.02 4.59
CA LEU A 257 -21.97 25.95 4.03
C LEU A 257 -22.64 27.14 3.32
N ASP A 258 -23.81 26.93 2.74
CA ASP A 258 -24.58 27.97 2.06
C ASP A 258 -25.36 28.86 3.06
N GLU A 259 -25.64 28.36 4.27
CA GLU A 259 -26.17 29.15 5.40
C GLU A 259 -25.09 30.04 6.03
N ASP A 260 -23.89 29.50 6.27
CA ASP A 260 -22.77 30.24 6.88
C ASP A 260 -22.15 31.29 5.94
N GLY A 261 -22.27 31.10 4.61
CA GLY A 261 -21.82 32.06 3.59
C GLY A 261 -22.72 33.28 3.38
N LYS A 262 -23.83 33.39 4.13
CA LYS A 262 -24.78 34.52 4.09
C LYS A 262 -24.57 35.54 5.22
N VAL A 263 -23.45 35.46 5.96
CA VAL A 263 -23.07 36.42 7.00
C VAL A 263 -21.97 37.35 6.51
#